data_AF-A0A942CQD2-F1
#
_entry.id   AF-A0A942CQD2-F1
#
_cell.length_a   1.000
_cell.length_b   1.000
_cell.length_c   1.000
_cell.angle_alpha   90.00
_cell.angle_beta   90.00
_cell.angle_gamma   90.00
#
_symmetry.space_group_name_H-M   'P 1'
#
loop_
_entity.id
_entity.type
_entity.pdbx_description
1 polymer ?
#
loop_
_entity_poly.entity_id
_entity_poly.type
_entity_poly.pdbx_seq_one_letter_code
_entity_poly.pdbx_strand_id
1 'polypeptide(L)' 'MVITLISSLTPDDENVCAPALLQHFVSVLKELPIAYAIRIETSDQVFQHSEAVGQAHAADVLPHPTLALAVQPVTPNRH' A
#
# COMPACT_ATOMS: atom_id res chain seq x y z
N MET A 1 -11.55 11.65 11.94
CA MET A 1 -10.82 12.76 12.60
C MET A 1 -10.11 13.54 11.51
N VAL A 2 -10.14 14.87 11.55
CA VAL A 2 -9.52 15.73 10.52
C VAL A 2 -8.46 16.58 11.21
N ILE A 3 -7.27 16.65 10.62
CA ILE A 3 -6.16 17.49 11.08
C ILE A 3 -5.88 18.51 9.98
N THR A 4 -5.86 19.79 10.33
CA THR A 4 -5.57 20.89 9.39
C THR A 4 -4.21 21.48 9.73
N LEU A 5 -3.34 21.55 8.72
CA LEU A 5 -2.02 22.18 8.82
C LEU A 5 -2.12 23.58 8.19
N ILE A 6 -1.61 24.59 8.89
CA ILE A 6 -1.57 25.97 8.38
C ILE A 6 -0.09 26.32 8.18
N SER A 7 0.28 26.59 6.93
CA SER A 7 1.63 27.01 6.55
C SER A 7 1.63 28.51 6.20
N SER A 8 2.71 29.20 6.54
CA SER A 8 2.98 30.57 6.09
C SER A 8 4.03 30.63 4.97
N LEU A 9 4.36 29.46 4.40
CA LEU A 9 5.33 29.36 3.31
C LEU A 9 4.77 29.97 2.03
N THR A 10 5.68 30.30 1.11
CA THR A 10 5.26 30.68 -0.25
C THR A 10 4.69 29.46 -0.97
N PRO A 11 3.82 29.64 -1.99
CA PRO A 11 3.26 28.54 -2.78
C PRO A 11 4.33 27.58 -3.33
N ASP A 12 5.46 28.12 -3.76
CA ASP A 12 6.59 27.37 -4.31
C ASP A 12 7.25 26.49 -3.23
N ASP A 13 7.52 27.07 -2.06
CA ASP A 13 8.06 26.34 -0.91
C ASP A 13 7.08 25.27 -0.37
N GLU A 14 5.77 25.54 -0.39
CA GLU A 14 4.74 24.56 -0.03
C GLU A 14 4.79 23.35 -0.94
N ASN A 15 4.95 23.56 -2.25
CA ASN A 15 5.01 22.49 -3.24
C ASN A 15 6.25 21.61 -3.08
N VAL A 16 7.37 22.18 -2.61
CA VAL A 16 8.59 21.43 -2.29
C VAL A 16 8.45 20.67 -0.97
N CYS A 17 7.84 21.26 0.05
CA CYS A 17 7.70 20.66 1.38
C CYS A 17 6.58 19.61 1.47
N ALA A 18 5.46 19.81 0.80
CA ALA A 18 4.27 18.94 0.88
C ALA A 18 4.56 17.44 0.63
N PRO A 19 5.31 17.03 -0.41
CA PRO A 19 5.60 15.61 -0.61
C PRO A 19 6.47 15.03 0.50
N ALA A 20 7.44 15.78 1.04
CA ALA A 20 8.28 15.33 2.14
C ALA A 20 7.48 15.17 3.45
N LEU A 21 6.58 16.12 3.74
CA LEU A 21 5.66 16.07 4.87
C LEU A 21 4.71 14.87 4.78
N LEU A 22 4.14 14.63 3.60
CA LEU A 22 3.26 13.48 3.37
C LEU A 22 3.98 12.17 3.70
N GLN A 23 5.21 11.97 3.19
CA GLN A 23 6.00 10.77 3.46
C GLN A 23 6.32 10.58 4.94
N HIS A 24 6.60 11.68 5.65
CA HIS A 24 6.87 11.62 7.08
C HIS A 24 5.63 11.20 7.88
N PHE A 25 4.46 11.79 7.58
CA PHE A 25 3.20 11.40 8.22
C PHE A 25 2.81 9.96 7.92
N VAL A 26 2.99 9.49 6.68
CA VAL A 26 2.77 8.10 6.30
C VAL A 26 3.66 7.18 7.13
N SER A 27 4.96 7.49 7.24
CA SER A 27 5.90 6.66 8.00
C SER A 27 5.49 6.51 9.46
N VAL A 28 5.01 7.58 10.10
CA VAL A 28 4.53 7.57 11.49
C VAL A 28 3.20 6.83 11.63
N LEU A 29 2.23 7.09 10.74
CA LEU A 29 0.89 6.52 10.84
C LEU A 29 0.86 5.04 10.46
N LYS A 30 1.80 4.57 9.64
CA LYS A 30 1.94 3.16 9.26
C LYS A 30 2.30 2.25 10.43
N GLU A 31 2.90 2.78 11.50
CA GLU A 31 3.18 2.01 12.72
C GLU A 31 1.93 1.78 13.58
N LEU A 32 0.83 2.47 13.28
CA LEU A 32 -0.41 2.40 14.03
C LEU A 32 -1.40 1.45 13.32
N PRO A 33 -2.09 0.55 14.05
CA PRO A 33 -3.07 -0.36 13.48
C PRO A 33 -4.41 0.34 13.24
N ILE A 34 -4.39 1.49 12.55
CA ILE A 34 -5.56 2.32 12.27
C ILE A 34 -5.67 2.61 10.78
N ALA A 35 -6.88 2.84 10.29
CA ALA A 35 -7.10 3.27 8.92
C ALA A 35 -6.95 4.78 8.89
N TYR A 36 -6.23 5.30 7.91
CA TYR A 36 -5.97 6.73 7.85
C TYR A 36 -5.98 7.24 6.41
N ALA A 37 -6.39 8.50 6.26
CA ALA A 37 -6.29 9.26 5.03
C ALA A 37 -5.67 10.62 5.36
N ILE A 38 -4.61 10.96 4.66
CA ILE A 38 -3.88 12.22 4.74
C ILE A 38 -4.16 12.97 3.45
N ARG A 39 -4.59 14.22 3.57
CA ARG A 39 -4.76 15.14 2.45
C ARG A 39 -4.08 16.45 2.79
N ILE A 40 -3.13 16.85 1.96
CA ILE A 40 -2.40 18.11 2.04
C ILE A 40 -2.84 18.97 0.87
N GLU A 41 -3.42 20.12 1.18
CA GLU A 41 -3.78 21.13 0.21
C GLU A 41 -2.71 22.22 0.25
N THR A 42 -2.03 22.40 -0.86
CA THR A 42 -1.15 23.55 -1.10
C THR A 42 -1.91 24.56 -1.96
N SER A 43 -1.33 25.75 -2.13
CA SER A 43 -1.92 26.81 -2.95
C SER A 43 -2.23 26.37 -4.39
N ASP A 44 -1.45 25.45 -4.97
CA ASP A 44 -1.60 25.01 -6.37
C ASP A 44 -2.01 23.54 -6.52
N GLN A 45 -1.74 22.70 -5.51
CA GLN A 45 -1.76 21.25 -5.66
C GLN A 45 -2.39 20.56 -4.45
N VAL A 46 -2.99 19.39 -4.69
CA VAL A 46 -3.52 18.54 -3.64
C VAL A 46 -2.77 17.22 -3.64
N PHE A 47 -2.16 16.89 -2.50
CA PHE A 47 -1.50 15.61 -2.26
C PHE A 47 -2.37 14.77 -1.34
N GLN A 48 -2.65 13.52 -1.72
CA GLN A 48 -3.47 12.62 -0.91
C GLN A 48 -2.85 11.24 -0.80
N HIS A 49 -2.97 10.65 0.39
CA HIS A 49 -2.53 9.29 0.68
C HIS A 49 -3.50 8.64 1.66
N SER A 50 -3.89 7.39 1.40
CA SER A 50 -4.81 6.67 2.27
C SER A 50 -4.34 5.24 2.42
N GLU A 51 -4.28 4.73 3.65
CA GLU A 51 -4.11 3.31 3.93
C GLU A 51 -5.31 2.78 4.70
N ALA A 52 -5.85 1.65 4.23
CA ALA A 52 -6.84 0.88 4.96
C ALA A 52 -6.14 -0.11 5.91
N VAL A 53 -6.74 -0.35 7.08
CA VAL A 53 -6.27 -1.42 7.98
C VAL A 53 -6.37 -2.74 7.24
N GLY A 54 -5.23 -3.41 7.07
CA GLY A 54 -5.21 -4.79 6.57
C GLY A 54 -4.57 -5.02 5.20
N GLN A 55 -3.78 -4.09 4.64
CA GLN A 55 -2.76 -4.51 3.66
C GLN A 55 -1.53 -5.08 4.37
N ALA A 56 -1.76 -6.11 5.17
CA ALA A 56 -0.69 -7.03 5.55
C ALA A 56 -0.26 -7.76 4.27
N HIS A 57 0.89 -7.34 3.71
CA HIS A 57 1.81 -8.19 2.97
C HIS A 57 1.15 -9.28 2.08
N ALA A 58 0.39 -8.88 1.06
CA ALA A 58 -0.06 -9.81 0.01
C ALA A 58 1.07 -10.11 -0.99
N ALA A 59 2.27 -10.42 -0.48
CA ALA A 59 3.46 -10.71 -1.28
C ALA A 59 4.32 -11.80 -0.62
N ASP A 60 3.71 -12.86 -0.11
CA ASP A 60 4.36 -14.17 0.03
C ASP A 60 3.31 -15.29 -0.01
N VAL A 61 2.51 -15.31 -1.09
CA VAL A 61 1.83 -16.56 -1.47
C VAL A 61 2.86 -17.37 -2.25
N LEU A 62 3.53 -18.24 -1.51
CA LEU A 62 4.27 -19.40 -2.02
C LEU A 62 3.67 -19.93 -3.35
N PRO A 63 4.41 -19.95 -4.47
CA PRO A 63 4.01 -20.82 -5.58
C PRO A 63 4.37 -22.25 -5.16
N HIS A 64 3.41 -23.00 -4.62
CA HIS A 64 3.50 -24.46 -4.63
C HIS A 64 2.95 -24.95 -5.97
N PRO A 65 3.78 -25.39 -6.94
CA PRO A 65 3.28 -26.21 -8.01
C PRO A 65 3.06 -27.63 -7.48
N THR A 66 2.04 -28.29 -8.05
CA THR A 66 1.88 -29.76 -8.09
C THR A 66 1.00 -30.39 -7.02
N LEU A 67 -0.32 -30.30 -7.23
CA LEU A 67 -1.21 -31.44 -6.97
C LEU A 67 -1.02 -32.43 -8.13
N ALA A 68 -0.06 -33.35 -7.99
CA ALA A 68 0.01 -34.54 -8.82
C ALA A 68 -1.14 -35.48 -8.41
N LEU A 69 -2.30 -35.29 -9.03
CA LEU A 69 -3.39 -36.25 -8.94
C LEU A 69 -3.00 -37.49 -9.75
N ALA A 70 -2.82 -38.60 -9.05
CA ALA A 70 -2.48 -39.90 -9.58
C ALA A 70 -3.46 -40.34 -10.69
N VAL A 71 -2.92 -40.59 -11.89
CA VAL A 71 -3.55 -41.45 -12.90
C VAL A 71 -2.74 -42.74 -12.96
N GLN A 72 -3.43 -43.84 -12.69
CA GLN A 72 -2.89 -45.19 -12.48
C GLN A 72 -2.28 -45.78 -13.77
N PRO A 73 -1.31 -46.72 -13.66
CA PRO A 73 -0.73 -47.38 -14.83
C PRO A 73 -1.74 -48.35 -15.47
N VAL A 74 -2.01 -48.18 -16.77
CA VAL A 74 -2.69 -49.19 -17.59
C VAL A 74 -1.67 -50.25 -18.01
N THR A 75 -1.91 -51.51 -17.63
CA THR A 75 -1.14 -52.67 -18.05
C THR A 75 -1.36 -52.96 -19.54
N PRO A 76 -0.32 -53.12 -20.37
CA PRO A 76 -0.51 -53.56 -21.75
C PRO A 76 -0.78 -55.07 -21.79
N ASN A 77 -1.97 -55.47 -22.22
CA ASN A 77 -2.26 -56.88 -22.53
C ASN A 77 -1.83 -57.19 -23.97
N ARG A 78 -0.77 -57.98 -24.07
CA ARG A 78 -0.15 -58.54 -25.28
C ARG A 78 -1.14 -59.45 -26.02
N HIS A 79 -1.36 -59.20 -27.31
CA HIS A 79 -1.80 -60.20 -28.29
C HIS A 79 -0.81 -60.23 -29.43
#